data_AF-A0A2K1JTL4-F1
#
_entry.id   AF-A0A2K1JTL4-F1
#
_cell.length_a   1.000
_cell.length_b   1.000
_cell.length_c   1.000
_cell.angle_alpha   90.00
_cell.angle_beta   90.00
_cell.angle_gamma   90.00
#
_symmetry.space_group_name_H-M   'P 1'
#
loop_
_entity.id
_entity.type
_entity.pdbx_description
1 polymer ?
#
loop_
_entity_poly.entity_id
_entity_poly.type
_entity_poly.pdbx_seq_one_letter_code
_entity_poly.pdbx_strand_id
1 'polypeptide(L)'
;MDARDLRFRSCEGCGGVHCSLFPGTPVSVSLSNCDIEALVQPSPEQVEAYELYLHLPELTRLWRTKLYPRWENEIIVRPALHSLELVFRVISAVLCDTRPYIDRDEWLRRLESLANLQLEIISCIVEGDEEAPTSKLSNSCSYVGTESVVWHKSGSRPLVSRLSKESLLPRLAAWRTAHNVSILLHFAIEGHMARAPFTLGLGEPNLSGKPVLEYDKVCTPLEVYGCRQSMPGHPEDHTLSTVHQIMEAWLEVASGLLQNVEKTVKEGNFESAAKSCRIVERVWKLLISTMDLLQIMDPDDFMRLKEELAISQGGTAISTEHIGGGAYCLRSSRLRHVTKDCKELRHLVPKVVGVEADPKGGPRLQEAVMDLLHSHGLRTHAAPLYKRPSGYHSSTIHLLQAFQAVEAAVRQFYFSYQQLVIAVMGSGEYKATAQTEISAADALAQIYFEPPYFPSLDGAKTFLGSYWHNNPELEEGAIMRQLMVEKTSRTGNSSKASSVANSDSSDSTKNDEDEERTQKKSLGSSERKQYVNAAFSYNKHHMYQGAMGA
;
A
#
# COMPACT_ATOMS: atom_id res chain seq x y z
N MET A 1 54.92 -14.83 -56.67
CA MET A 1 55.30 -16.23 -56.43
C MET A 1 54.35 -16.80 -55.42
N ASP A 2 53.46 -17.66 -55.93
CA ASP A 2 52.71 -18.78 -55.33
C ASP A 2 52.35 -18.72 -53.84
N ALA A 3 51.06 -18.63 -53.46
CA ALA A 3 49.94 -19.56 -53.67
C ALA A 3 49.97 -20.79 -52.74
N ARG A 4 49.01 -20.81 -51.81
CA ARG A 4 48.15 -21.94 -51.37
C ARG A 4 47.26 -21.41 -50.23
N ASP A 5 45.97 -21.17 -50.50
CA ASP A 5 44.85 -22.15 -50.40
C ASP A 5 44.40 -22.31 -48.93
N LEU A 6 43.14 -22.23 -48.50
CA LEU A 6 41.80 -22.24 -49.11
C LEU A 6 40.83 -21.55 -48.11
N ARG A 7 40.01 -20.57 -48.54
CA ARG A 7 38.53 -20.62 -48.73
C ARG A 7 37.71 -20.95 -47.46
N PHE A 8 36.61 -20.28 -47.07
CA PHE A 8 35.45 -19.68 -47.78
C PHE A 8 34.74 -18.72 -46.76
N ARG A 9 34.52 -17.41 -47.01
CA ARG A 9 33.23 -16.76 -47.45
C ARG A 9 31.98 -17.64 -47.27
N SER A 10 30.82 -17.23 -46.74
CA SER A 10 30.06 -16.00 -46.95
C SER A 10 28.73 -16.04 -46.15
N CYS A 11 28.05 -14.89 -46.11
CA CYS A 11 26.58 -14.68 -46.04
C CYS A 11 25.91 -14.50 -44.66
N GLU A 12 25.67 -13.22 -44.35
CA GLU A 12 24.35 -12.59 -44.17
C GLU A 12 23.16 -13.44 -43.70
N GLY A 13 22.51 -12.92 -42.65
CA GLY A 13 21.05 -12.87 -42.55
C GLY A 13 20.40 -13.91 -41.65
N CYS A 14 20.13 -13.55 -40.39
CA CYS A 14 18.79 -13.66 -39.77
C CYS A 14 18.82 -13.14 -38.34
N GLY A 15 17.77 -12.40 -37.98
CA GLY A 15 17.60 -11.75 -36.69
C GLY A 15 17.66 -12.72 -35.52
N GLY A 16 18.38 -12.32 -34.50
CA GLY A 16 18.30 -12.88 -33.15
C GLY A 16 18.12 -11.72 -32.18
N VAL A 17 16.87 -11.38 -31.89
CA VAL A 17 16.54 -10.64 -30.67
C VAL A 17 16.97 -11.55 -29.53
N HIS A 18 18.11 -11.26 -28.92
CA HIS A 18 18.54 -11.93 -27.69
C HIS A 18 17.67 -11.41 -26.54
N CYS A 19 16.46 -11.95 -26.48
CA CYS A 19 15.55 -11.84 -25.35
C CYS A 19 15.96 -12.92 -24.35
N SER A 20 16.91 -12.62 -23.48
CA SER A 20 17.19 -13.44 -22.31
C SER A 20 17.93 -12.63 -21.26
N LEU A 21 17.22 -12.24 -20.19
CA LEU A 21 17.68 -12.29 -18.80
C LEU A 21 16.51 -11.93 -17.87
N PHE A 22 15.94 -12.95 -17.24
CA PHE A 22 15.08 -12.84 -16.06
C PHE A 22 15.91 -12.33 -14.86
N PRO A 23 15.28 -11.68 -13.86
CA PRO A 23 15.94 -11.22 -12.64
C PRO A 23 16.33 -12.43 -11.79
N GLY A 24 17.62 -12.74 -11.74
CA GLY A 24 18.13 -13.89 -10.98
C GLY A 24 19.63 -14.13 -11.13
N THR A 25 20.37 -13.29 -11.84
CA THR A 25 21.83 -13.35 -11.81
C THR A 25 22.30 -12.92 -10.43
N PRO A 26 23.05 -13.76 -9.70
CA PRO A 26 23.53 -13.40 -8.37
C PRO A 26 24.43 -12.17 -8.49
N VAL A 27 24.03 -11.11 -7.80
CA VAL A 27 24.83 -9.91 -7.60
C VAL A 27 26.18 -10.36 -7.04
N SER A 28 27.27 -9.96 -7.69
CA SER A 28 28.63 -10.34 -7.29
C SER A 28 28.87 -10.00 -5.81
N VAL A 29 29.54 -10.91 -5.10
CA VAL A 29 29.82 -10.96 -3.65
C VAL A 29 30.57 -9.71 -3.10
N SER A 30 30.84 -8.70 -3.92
CA SER A 30 31.59 -7.50 -3.56
C SER A 30 30.78 -6.37 -2.90
N LEU A 31 29.46 -6.54 -2.73
CA LEU A 31 28.57 -5.48 -2.21
C LEU A 31 28.10 -5.67 -0.76
N SER A 32 28.48 -6.76 -0.10
CA SER A 32 28.11 -7.04 1.30
C SER A 32 28.67 -6.05 2.34
N ASN A 33 29.65 -5.23 1.93
CA ASN A 33 30.28 -4.19 2.77
C ASN A 33 29.95 -2.75 2.33
N CYS A 34 29.11 -2.56 1.31
CA CYS A 34 28.66 -1.22 0.94
C CYS A 34 27.48 -0.83 1.82
N ASP A 35 27.56 0.37 2.42
CA ASP A 35 26.40 0.98 3.04
C ASP A 35 25.41 1.34 1.92
N ILE A 36 24.43 0.47 1.72
CA ILE A 36 23.37 0.60 0.71
C ILE A 36 22.66 1.93 0.90
N GLU A 37 22.49 2.39 2.14
CA GLU A 37 21.90 3.69 2.40
C GLU A 37 22.82 4.79 1.88
N ALA A 38 24.14 4.72 2.08
CA ALA A 38 25.09 5.73 1.60
C ALA A 38 25.15 5.86 0.05
N LEU A 39 24.95 4.76 -0.68
CA LEU A 39 25.01 4.75 -2.15
C LEU A 39 23.81 5.43 -2.83
N VAL A 40 22.69 5.56 -2.12
CA VAL A 40 21.44 6.10 -2.67
C VAL A 40 21.12 7.48 -2.07
N GLN A 41 22.02 8.04 -1.27
CA GLN A 41 21.77 9.33 -0.63
C GLN A 41 21.87 10.45 -1.68
N PRO A 42 20.77 11.21 -1.88
CA PRO A 42 20.83 12.43 -2.67
C PRO A 42 21.79 13.43 -2.01
N SER A 43 22.41 14.30 -2.80
CA SER A 43 23.20 15.40 -2.24
C SER A 43 22.30 16.36 -1.43
N PRO A 44 22.82 17.10 -0.44
CA PRO A 44 22.04 18.08 0.30
C PRO A 44 21.32 19.09 -0.60
N GLU A 45 21.97 19.52 -1.69
CA GLU A 45 21.39 20.44 -2.68
C GLU A 45 20.22 19.81 -3.43
N GLN A 46 20.30 18.51 -3.75
CA GLN A 46 19.21 17.78 -4.38
C GLN A 46 18.00 17.63 -3.47
N VAL A 47 18.23 17.42 -2.16
CA VAL A 47 17.16 17.40 -1.14
C VAL A 47 16.52 18.78 -1.03
N GLU A 48 17.32 19.83 -0.88
CA GLU A 48 16.80 21.20 -0.76
C GLU A 48 16.01 21.62 -2.01
N ALA A 49 16.54 21.35 -3.21
CA ALA A 49 15.84 21.64 -4.46
C ALA A 49 14.50 20.90 -4.56
N TYR A 50 14.44 19.64 -4.11
CA TYR A 50 13.21 18.86 -4.05
C TYR A 50 12.21 19.46 -3.04
N GLU A 51 12.65 19.80 -1.85
CA GLU A 51 11.78 20.35 -0.80
C GLU A 51 11.21 21.73 -1.19
N LEU A 52 12.02 22.59 -1.80
CA LEU A 52 11.59 23.89 -2.31
C LEU A 52 10.67 23.74 -3.52
N TYR A 53 11.00 22.83 -4.45
CA TYR A 53 10.12 22.50 -5.58
C TYR A 53 8.75 22.02 -5.10
N LEU A 54 8.64 21.36 -3.96
CA LEU A 54 7.34 20.90 -3.47
C LEU A 54 6.66 21.86 -2.48
N HIS A 55 7.24 23.02 -2.17
CA HIS A 55 6.80 23.90 -1.08
C HIS A 55 6.62 23.15 0.25
N LEU A 56 7.51 22.18 0.52
CA LEU A 56 7.44 21.37 1.73
C LEU A 56 7.66 22.18 3.02
N PRO A 57 8.47 23.25 3.07
CA PRO A 57 8.55 24.08 4.26
C PRO A 57 7.19 24.70 4.62
N GLU A 58 6.45 25.22 3.65
CA GLU A 58 5.13 25.80 3.83
C GLU A 58 4.10 24.75 4.25
N LEU A 59 4.06 23.62 3.54
CA LEU A 59 3.16 22.51 3.87
C LEU A 59 3.43 21.93 5.26
N THR A 60 4.71 21.72 5.60
CA THR A 60 5.12 21.20 6.91
C THR A 60 4.75 22.18 8.03
N ARG A 61 4.86 23.49 7.79
CA ARG A 61 4.36 24.50 8.73
C ARG A 61 2.86 24.34 8.97
N LEU A 62 2.06 24.13 7.92
CA LEU A 62 0.62 23.90 8.07
C LEU A 62 0.32 22.62 8.86
N TRP A 63 1.01 21.51 8.55
CA TRP A 63 0.78 20.22 9.21
C TRP A 63 1.14 20.24 10.70
N ARG A 64 2.22 20.94 11.07
CA ARG A 64 2.71 20.97 12.46
C ARG A 64 2.10 22.07 13.32
N THR A 65 1.33 22.99 12.73
CA THR A 65 0.63 24.03 13.49
C THR A 65 -0.56 23.40 14.22
N LYS A 66 -0.49 23.34 15.54
CA LYS A 66 -1.58 22.82 16.38
C LYS A 66 -2.61 23.92 16.65
N LEU A 67 -3.75 23.87 15.96
CA LEU A 67 -4.88 24.78 16.11
C LEU A 67 -5.90 24.30 17.14
N TYR A 68 -5.98 22.99 17.37
CA TYR A 68 -6.96 22.35 18.24
C TYR A 68 -6.26 21.50 19.31
N PRO A 69 -5.79 22.10 20.43
CA PRO A 69 -4.97 21.41 21.41
C PRO A 69 -5.58 20.14 22.00
N ARG A 70 -6.92 20.05 22.07
CA ARG A 70 -7.68 18.90 22.57
C ARG A 70 -7.82 17.76 21.56
N TRP A 71 -7.66 18.05 20.27
CA TRP A 71 -7.75 17.05 19.22
C TRP A 71 -6.37 16.43 18.98
N GLU A 72 -6.10 15.28 19.60
CA GLU A 72 -4.78 14.65 19.53
C GLU A 72 -4.39 14.23 18.11
N ASN A 73 -5.36 13.75 17.33
CA ASN A 73 -5.14 13.29 15.96
C ASN A 73 -5.01 14.43 14.95
N GLU A 74 -5.13 15.69 15.34
CA GLU A 74 -5.06 16.85 14.44
C GLU A 74 -3.84 16.78 13.51
N ILE A 75 -2.66 16.51 14.07
CA ILE A 75 -1.38 16.47 13.32
C ILE A 75 -1.30 15.29 12.34
N ILE A 76 -2.15 14.27 12.50
CA ILE A 76 -2.24 13.10 11.61
C ILE A 76 -3.34 13.32 10.58
N VAL A 77 -4.51 13.80 11.01
CA VAL A 77 -5.68 13.97 10.14
C VAL A 77 -5.50 15.15 9.18
N ARG A 78 -4.90 16.26 9.64
CA ARG A 78 -4.69 17.45 8.81
C ARG A 78 -3.91 17.16 7.52
N PRO A 79 -2.71 16.56 7.54
CA PRO A 79 -2.01 16.20 6.30
C PRO A 79 -2.81 15.23 5.43
N ALA A 80 -3.55 14.27 6.01
CA ALA A 80 -4.41 13.37 5.24
C ALA A 80 -5.54 14.12 4.51
N LEU A 81 -6.16 15.12 5.15
CA LEU A 81 -7.18 15.97 4.51
C LEU A 81 -6.58 16.89 3.45
N HIS A 82 -5.38 17.41 3.67
CA HIS A 82 -4.66 18.22 2.66
C HIS A 82 -4.39 17.39 1.41
N SER A 83 -3.95 16.14 1.57
CA SER A 83 -3.79 15.21 0.46
C SER A 83 -5.09 15.01 -0.32
N LEU A 84 -6.22 14.83 0.38
CA LEU A 84 -7.51 14.65 -0.26
C LEU A 84 -7.90 15.89 -1.10
N GLU A 85 -7.65 17.09 -0.58
CA GLU A 85 -7.86 18.32 -1.34
C GLU A 85 -6.92 18.40 -2.56
N LEU A 86 -5.66 18.00 -2.44
CA LEU A 86 -4.74 17.93 -3.58
C LEU A 86 -5.25 16.97 -4.68
N VAL A 87 -5.85 15.83 -4.32
CA VAL A 87 -6.49 14.94 -5.31
C VAL A 87 -7.62 15.65 -6.06
N PHE A 88 -8.47 16.42 -5.37
CA PHE A 88 -9.52 17.21 -6.03
C PHE A 88 -8.93 18.24 -7.00
N ARG A 89 -7.75 18.80 -6.68
CA ARG A 89 -7.04 19.74 -7.56
C ARG A 89 -6.54 19.05 -8.82
N VAL A 90 -5.96 17.85 -8.71
CA VAL A 90 -5.56 17.07 -9.89
C VAL A 90 -6.77 16.71 -10.75
N ILE A 91 -7.90 16.33 -10.15
CA ILE A 91 -9.16 16.11 -10.89
C ILE A 91 -9.56 17.36 -11.69
N SER A 92 -9.54 18.53 -11.06
CA SER A 92 -9.82 19.79 -11.76
C SER A 92 -8.81 20.08 -12.87
N ALA A 93 -7.53 19.81 -12.66
CA ALA A 93 -6.49 20.01 -13.67
C ALA A 93 -6.74 19.14 -14.91
N VAL A 94 -6.99 17.84 -14.71
CA VAL A 94 -7.31 16.89 -15.79
C VAL A 94 -8.56 17.30 -16.58
N LEU A 95 -9.61 17.77 -15.88
CA LEU A 95 -10.85 18.23 -16.52
C LEU A 95 -10.66 19.51 -17.34
N CYS A 96 -9.71 20.36 -16.96
CA CYS A 96 -9.39 21.61 -17.65
C CYS A 96 -8.27 21.46 -18.69
N ASP A 97 -7.61 20.32 -18.76
CA ASP A 97 -6.50 20.10 -19.67
C ASP A 97 -7.00 20.03 -21.12
N THR A 98 -6.43 20.90 -21.97
CA THR A 98 -6.83 21.09 -23.36
C THR A 98 -6.09 20.17 -24.33
N ARG A 99 -5.07 19.42 -23.88
CA ARG A 99 -4.30 18.52 -24.74
C ARG A 99 -5.22 17.42 -25.31
N PRO A 100 -5.11 17.07 -26.60
CA PRO A 100 -6.02 16.10 -27.21
C PRO A 100 -5.64 14.63 -26.95
N TYR A 101 -4.38 14.37 -26.59
CA TYR A 101 -3.82 13.02 -26.44
C TYR A 101 -3.92 12.46 -25.01
N ILE A 102 -4.37 13.25 -24.04
CA ILE A 102 -4.51 12.80 -22.65
C ILE A 102 -5.68 11.84 -22.48
N ASP A 103 -5.46 10.74 -21.76
CA ASP A 103 -6.53 9.81 -21.37
C ASP A 103 -7.24 10.33 -20.12
N ARG A 104 -8.17 11.27 -20.32
CA ARG A 104 -8.94 11.88 -19.22
C ARG A 104 -9.71 10.83 -18.41
N ASP A 105 -10.25 9.81 -19.06
CA ASP A 105 -11.08 8.80 -18.40
C ASP A 105 -10.23 7.92 -17.49
N GLU A 106 -9.03 7.51 -17.93
CA GLU A 106 -8.10 6.76 -17.08
C GLU A 106 -7.58 7.59 -15.91
N TRP A 107 -7.23 8.86 -16.15
CA TRP A 107 -6.87 9.79 -15.08
C TRP A 107 -7.96 9.89 -14.01
N LEU A 108 -9.21 10.13 -14.43
CA LEU A 108 -10.34 10.25 -13.50
C LEU A 108 -10.59 8.94 -12.74
N ARG A 109 -10.51 7.78 -13.39
CA ARG A 109 -10.63 6.47 -12.73
C ARG A 109 -9.57 6.26 -11.65
N ARG A 110 -8.29 6.56 -11.95
CA ARG A 110 -7.21 6.39 -10.96
C ARG A 110 -7.30 7.40 -9.83
N LEU A 111 -7.69 8.65 -10.10
CA LEU A 111 -7.90 9.67 -9.07
C LEU A 111 -9.08 9.35 -8.16
N GLU A 112 -10.18 8.83 -8.71
CA GLU A 112 -11.31 8.33 -7.92
C GLU A 112 -10.89 7.17 -7.02
N SER A 113 -10.17 6.18 -7.57
CA SER A 113 -9.63 5.05 -6.80
C SER A 113 -8.68 5.54 -5.69
N LEU A 114 -7.80 6.48 -5.99
CA LEU A 114 -6.89 7.07 -5.02
C LEU A 114 -7.64 7.80 -3.89
N ALA A 115 -8.65 8.60 -4.22
CA ALA A 115 -9.48 9.27 -3.23
C ALA A 115 -10.24 8.27 -2.33
N ASN A 116 -10.75 7.17 -2.89
CA ASN A 116 -11.37 6.10 -2.09
C ASN A 116 -10.38 5.49 -1.09
N LEU A 117 -9.15 5.16 -1.52
CA LEU A 117 -8.12 4.64 -0.63
C LEU A 117 -7.78 5.65 0.48
N GLN A 118 -7.67 6.94 0.15
CA GLN A 118 -7.44 8.00 1.14
C GLN A 118 -8.58 8.09 2.14
N LEU A 119 -9.84 8.07 1.69
CA LEU A 119 -11.02 8.12 2.56
C LEU A 119 -11.10 6.90 3.48
N GLU A 120 -10.78 5.71 2.97
CA GLU A 120 -10.74 4.48 3.77
C GLU A 120 -9.67 4.52 4.87
N ILE A 121 -8.54 5.19 4.62
CA ILE A 121 -7.47 5.36 5.61
C ILE A 121 -7.83 6.47 6.60
N ILE A 122 -8.35 7.61 6.12
CA ILE A 122 -8.84 8.71 6.96
C ILE A 122 -9.88 8.18 7.95
N SER A 123 -10.87 7.41 7.48
CA SER A 123 -11.92 6.87 8.35
C SER A 123 -11.38 5.95 9.43
N CYS A 124 -10.33 5.18 9.14
CA CYS A 124 -9.65 4.33 10.13
C CYS A 124 -8.92 5.15 11.19
N ILE A 125 -8.32 6.29 10.82
CA ILE A 125 -7.63 7.21 11.74
C ILE A 125 -8.64 7.88 12.68
N VAL A 126 -9.77 8.37 12.15
CA VAL A 126 -10.77 9.13 12.93
C VAL A 126 -11.82 8.25 13.62
N GLU A 127 -11.77 6.93 13.43
CA GLU A 127 -12.71 6.03 14.09
C GLU A 127 -12.54 6.07 15.61
N GLY A 128 -13.58 6.54 16.30
CA GLY A 128 -13.60 6.76 17.76
C GLY A 128 -13.07 8.14 18.20
N ASP A 129 -12.82 9.06 17.27
CA ASP A 129 -12.28 10.39 17.55
C ASP A 129 -13.38 11.46 17.78
N GLU A 130 -13.83 11.57 19.03
CA GLU A 130 -14.92 12.48 19.42
C GLU A 130 -14.45 13.94 19.65
N GLU A 131 -13.14 14.20 19.67
CA GLU A 131 -12.58 15.52 20.01
C GLU A 131 -12.40 16.43 18.78
N ALA A 132 -12.73 15.94 17.59
CA ALA A 132 -12.64 16.71 16.36
C ALA A 132 -13.57 17.94 16.36
N PRO A 133 -13.12 19.09 15.81
CA PRO A 133 -13.94 20.29 15.74
C PRO A 133 -15.09 20.09 14.75
N THR A 134 -16.30 19.91 15.27
CA THR A 134 -17.49 19.64 14.48
C THR A 134 -18.59 20.67 14.71
N SER A 135 -19.43 20.84 13.69
CA SER A 135 -20.65 21.63 13.73
C SER A 135 -21.87 20.70 13.76
N LYS A 136 -22.84 21.02 14.61
CA LYS A 136 -24.13 20.31 14.64
C LYS A 136 -24.96 20.70 13.43
N LEU A 137 -25.76 19.76 12.95
CA LEU A 137 -26.71 19.99 11.87
C LEU A 137 -27.74 21.04 12.30
N SER A 138 -28.09 21.93 11.37
CA SER A 138 -29.06 23.00 11.63
C SER A 138 -30.47 22.61 11.20
N ASN A 139 -31.46 23.00 12.00
CA ASN A 139 -32.89 22.84 11.69
C ASN A 139 -33.47 24.03 10.90
N SER A 140 -32.64 25.02 10.55
CA SER A 140 -33.03 26.18 9.76
C SER A 140 -32.37 26.10 8.38
N CYS A 141 -33.19 25.92 7.34
CA CYS A 141 -32.78 26.17 5.98
C CYS A 141 -32.73 27.69 5.79
N SER A 142 -31.55 28.29 5.81
CA SER A 142 -31.39 29.67 5.38
C SER A 142 -31.37 29.67 3.84
N TYR A 143 -32.15 30.56 3.22
CA TYR A 143 -32.30 30.67 1.76
C TYR A 143 -31.01 31.09 1.01
N VAL A 144 -29.84 30.98 1.65
CA VAL A 144 -28.54 31.48 1.17
C VAL A 144 -27.60 30.31 0.87
N GLY A 145 -27.91 29.58 -0.21
CA GLY A 145 -26.97 29.04 -1.21
C GLY A 145 -25.79 28.13 -0.80
N THR A 146 -25.60 27.74 0.46
CA THR A 146 -24.45 26.89 0.90
C THR A 146 -24.84 25.75 1.83
N GLU A 147 -26.11 25.40 1.78
CA GLU A 147 -26.78 24.48 2.68
C GLU A 147 -27.33 23.32 1.85
N SER A 148 -26.83 22.09 2.09
CA SER A 148 -27.36 20.88 1.43
C SER A 148 -28.43 20.26 2.31
N VAL A 149 -29.61 19.99 1.74
CA VAL A 149 -30.67 19.26 2.43
C VAL A 149 -30.24 17.80 2.58
N VAL A 150 -29.92 17.42 3.81
CA VAL A 150 -29.37 16.12 4.17
C VAL A 150 -30.50 15.09 4.31
N TRP A 151 -31.61 15.51 4.94
CA TRP A 151 -32.75 14.67 5.22
C TRP A 151 -34.06 15.46 5.22
N HIS A 152 -35.11 14.87 4.65
CA HIS A 152 -36.48 15.35 4.77
C HIS A 152 -37.43 14.18 5.07
N LYS A 153 -37.83 14.04 6.34
CA LYS A 153 -38.96 13.15 6.70
C LYS A 153 -40.26 13.89 6.38
N SER A 154 -41.18 13.27 5.65
CA SER A 154 -42.47 13.88 5.32
C SER A 154 -43.17 14.38 6.61
N GLY A 155 -43.40 15.69 6.72
CA GLY A 155 -43.95 16.35 7.91
C GLY A 155 -42.92 16.88 8.93
N SER A 156 -41.61 16.78 8.69
CA SER A 156 -40.54 17.32 9.55
C SER A 156 -39.74 18.42 8.83
N ARG A 157 -39.10 19.32 9.58
CA ARG A 157 -38.22 20.35 9.00
C ARG A 157 -36.98 19.70 8.36
N PRO A 158 -36.52 20.18 7.19
CA PRO A 158 -35.32 19.64 6.54
C PRO A 158 -34.11 19.86 7.44
N LEU A 159 -33.31 18.82 7.60
CA LEU A 159 -32.03 18.89 8.29
C LEU A 159 -30.96 19.29 7.28
N VAL A 160 -30.16 20.29 7.65
CA VAL A 160 -29.22 20.91 6.71
C VAL A 160 -27.79 20.78 7.23
N SER A 161 -26.90 20.36 6.32
CA SER A 161 -25.45 20.32 6.53
C SER A 161 -24.81 21.56 5.94
N ARG A 162 -23.85 22.13 6.67
CA ARG A 162 -23.01 23.21 6.17
C ARG A 162 -21.92 22.60 5.31
N LEU A 163 -21.94 22.93 4.02
CA LEU A 163 -20.89 22.52 3.09
C LEU A 163 -19.63 23.36 3.30
N SER A 164 -18.47 22.73 3.09
CA SER A 164 -17.21 23.44 2.88
C SER A 164 -17.36 24.45 1.73
N LYS A 165 -16.96 25.70 1.97
CA LYS A 165 -16.99 26.77 0.96
C LYS A 165 -15.69 26.85 0.18
N GLU A 166 -14.59 26.39 0.78
CA GLU A 166 -13.25 26.52 0.24
C GLU A 166 -12.77 25.26 -0.47
N SER A 167 -13.25 24.08 -0.07
CA SER A 167 -12.88 22.82 -0.73
C SER A 167 -13.36 22.80 -2.17
N LEU A 168 -12.56 22.15 -3.00
CA LEU A 168 -12.83 22.04 -4.42
C LEU A 168 -13.92 21.01 -4.75
N LEU A 169 -14.11 19.95 -3.96
CA LEU A 169 -15.09 18.90 -4.29
C LEU A 169 -16.54 19.43 -4.39
N PRO A 170 -17.08 20.21 -3.42
CA PRO A 170 -18.40 20.83 -3.56
C PRO A 170 -18.53 21.71 -4.80
N ARG A 171 -17.44 22.37 -5.22
CA ARG A 171 -17.41 23.25 -6.39
C ARG A 171 -17.38 22.45 -7.70
N LEU A 172 -16.63 21.35 -7.74
CA LEU A 172 -16.60 20.41 -8.87
C LEU A 172 -17.99 19.83 -9.12
N ALA A 173 -18.78 19.56 -8.08
CA ALA A 173 -20.12 19.02 -8.25
C ALA A 173 -21.07 19.92 -9.08
N ALA A 174 -20.79 21.22 -9.19
CA ALA A 174 -21.52 22.14 -10.05
C ALA A 174 -21.12 22.07 -11.53
N TRP A 175 -20.00 21.41 -11.86
CA TRP A 175 -19.49 21.28 -13.22
C TRP A 175 -20.11 20.07 -13.90
N ARG A 176 -20.66 20.28 -15.10
CA ARG A 176 -21.28 19.19 -15.89
C ARG A 176 -20.28 18.08 -16.20
N THR A 177 -19.02 18.41 -16.45
CA THR A 177 -17.94 17.46 -16.77
C THR A 177 -17.47 16.66 -15.56
N ALA A 178 -17.63 17.18 -14.34
CA ALA A 178 -17.22 16.51 -13.11
C ALA A 178 -18.37 15.74 -12.43
N HIS A 179 -19.59 15.78 -12.98
CA HIS A 179 -20.78 15.28 -12.31
C HIS A 179 -20.65 13.82 -11.81
N ASN A 180 -20.14 12.92 -12.66
CA ASN A 180 -19.98 11.51 -12.31
C ASN A 180 -18.96 11.32 -11.18
N VAL A 181 -17.76 11.89 -11.33
CA VAL A 181 -16.70 11.76 -10.31
C VAL A 181 -17.11 12.39 -8.98
N SER A 182 -17.77 13.56 -9.00
CA SER A 182 -18.24 14.20 -7.76
C SER A 182 -19.30 13.36 -7.03
N ILE A 183 -20.26 12.77 -7.75
CA ILE A 183 -21.26 11.90 -7.13
C ILE A 183 -20.61 10.66 -6.51
N LEU A 184 -19.68 10.02 -7.22
CA LEU A 184 -18.99 8.83 -6.73
C LEU A 184 -18.18 9.15 -5.47
N LEU A 185 -17.48 10.28 -5.44
CA LEU A 185 -16.75 10.74 -4.26
C LEU A 185 -17.66 11.06 -3.08
N HIS A 186 -18.82 11.69 -3.31
CA HIS A 186 -19.80 11.94 -2.24
C HIS A 186 -20.29 10.63 -1.59
N PHE A 187 -20.57 9.60 -2.39
CA PHE A 187 -20.96 8.29 -1.87
C PHE A 187 -19.80 7.52 -1.24
N ALA A 188 -18.57 7.69 -1.74
CA ALA A 188 -17.37 7.16 -1.11
C ALA A 188 -17.18 7.73 0.30
N ILE A 189 -17.36 9.05 0.47
CA ILE A 189 -17.30 9.70 1.78
C ILE A 189 -18.38 9.12 2.70
N GLU A 190 -19.63 9.01 2.25
CA GLU A 190 -20.72 8.40 3.05
C GLU A 190 -20.37 6.98 3.49
N GLY A 191 -19.90 6.14 2.56
CA GLY A 191 -19.58 4.74 2.83
C GLY A 191 -18.42 4.57 3.79
N HIS A 192 -17.29 5.24 3.54
CA HIS A 192 -16.09 5.10 4.37
C HIS A 192 -16.25 5.75 5.74
N MET A 193 -16.94 6.89 5.84
CA MET A 193 -17.16 7.61 7.10
C MET A 193 -18.30 7.00 7.93
N ALA A 194 -18.92 5.90 7.50
CA ALA A 194 -20.02 5.25 8.22
C ALA A 194 -19.67 4.82 9.65
N ARG A 195 -18.40 4.51 9.95
CA ARG A 195 -17.91 4.18 11.31
C ARG A 195 -17.29 5.35 12.07
N ALA A 196 -17.02 6.47 11.39
CA ALA A 196 -16.47 7.66 12.02
C ALA A 196 -17.54 8.40 12.84
N PRO A 197 -17.17 9.14 13.90
CA PRO A 197 -18.12 9.89 14.72
C PRO A 197 -18.69 11.12 14.02
N PHE A 198 -18.03 11.61 12.98
CA PHE A 198 -18.45 12.74 12.16
C PHE A 198 -18.32 12.42 10.67
N THR A 199 -18.85 13.30 9.83
CA THR A 199 -18.66 13.31 8.37
C THR A 199 -17.86 14.54 7.92
N LEU A 200 -17.38 14.57 6.67
CA LEU A 200 -16.43 15.59 6.21
C LEU A 200 -17.07 16.92 5.78
N GLY A 201 -18.35 16.96 5.40
CA GLY A 201 -19.04 18.17 4.97
C GLY A 201 -18.69 18.62 3.56
N LEU A 202 -18.39 17.69 2.66
CA LEU A 202 -17.92 17.95 1.30
C LEU A 202 -18.97 17.73 0.22
N GLY A 203 -20.21 17.45 0.59
CA GLY A 203 -21.33 17.23 -0.34
C GLY A 203 -21.95 15.85 -0.24
N GLU A 204 -21.42 14.99 0.64
CA GLU A 204 -22.00 13.69 0.96
C GLU A 204 -23.41 13.81 1.55
N PRO A 205 -24.27 12.80 1.34
CA PRO A 205 -25.66 12.83 1.78
C PRO A 205 -25.83 12.77 3.30
N ASN A 206 -24.82 12.33 4.07
CA ASN A 206 -24.83 12.18 5.53
C ASN A 206 -26.11 11.47 6.04
N LEU A 207 -26.27 10.21 5.61
CA LEU A 207 -27.48 9.43 5.85
C LEU A 207 -27.73 9.14 7.35
N SER A 208 -26.69 9.22 8.16
CA SER A 208 -26.75 8.98 9.59
C SER A 208 -27.00 10.24 10.42
N GLY A 209 -27.08 11.42 9.80
CA GLY A 209 -27.28 12.69 10.51
C GLY A 209 -26.14 13.02 11.48
N LYS A 210 -24.91 12.62 11.14
CA LYS A 210 -23.71 12.85 11.95
C LYS A 210 -23.34 14.33 12.02
N PRO A 211 -22.63 14.75 13.08
CA PRO A 211 -21.98 16.06 13.08
C PRO A 211 -21.00 16.17 11.91
N VAL A 212 -20.78 17.41 11.46
CA VAL A 212 -19.98 17.71 10.26
C VAL A 212 -18.71 18.40 10.69
N LEU A 213 -17.55 17.88 10.24
CA LEU A 213 -16.24 18.49 10.49
C LEU A 213 -16.24 19.95 10.04
N GLU A 214 -15.63 20.84 10.82
CA GLU A 214 -15.37 22.21 10.38
C GLU A 214 -14.24 22.24 9.33
N TYR A 215 -14.48 21.63 8.16
CA TYR A 215 -13.49 21.30 7.15
C TYR A 215 -12.66 22.50 6.71
N ASP A 216 -13.28 23.65 6.45
CA ASP A 216 -12.57 24.87 6.03
C ASP A 216 -11.55 25.35 7.09
N LYS A 217 -11.85 25.17 8.37
CA LYS A 217 -10.94 25.59 9.45
C LYS A 217 -9.83 24.57 9.72
N VAL A 218 -10.12 23.30 9.50
CA VAL A 218 -9.17 22.20 9.71
C VAL A 218 -8.25 22.02 8.51
N CYS A 219 -8.81 21.85 7.32
CA CYS A 219 -8.07 21.56 6.09
C CYS A 219 -7.50 22.84 5.45
N THR A 220 -8.07 24.02 5.72
CA THR A 220 -7.65 25.29 5.13
C THR A 220 -7.38 25.18 3.60
N PRO A 221 -8.38 24.76 2.78
CA PRO A 221 -8.13 24.35 1.39
C PRO A 221 -7.45 25.40 0.51
N LEU A 222 -7.69 26.69 0.79
CA LEU A 222 -7.04 27.79 0.07
C LEU A 222 -5.56 27.94 0.41
N GLU A 223 -5.15 27.65 1.64
CA GLU A 223 -3.73 27.66 2.05
C GLU A 223 -2.98 26.51 1.38
N VAL A 224 -3.62 25.32 1.32
CA VAL A 224 -3.08 24.16 0.59
C VAL A 224 -2.91 24.50 -0.90
N TYR A 225 -3.93 25.11 -1.52
CA TYR A 225 -3.85 25.57 -2.92
C TYR A 225 -2.78 26.66 -3.15
N GLY A 226 -2.46 27.43 -2.12
CA GLY A 226 -1.37 28.41 -2.12
C GLY A 226 0.01 27.77 -2.24
N CYS A 227 0.17 26.51 -1.81
CA CYS A 227 1.42 25.76 -1.85
C CYS A 227 1.66 25.05 -3.20
N ARG A 228 0.95 25.44 -4.27
CA ARG A 228 1.11 24.82 -5.59
C ARG A 228 2.37 25.31 -6.29
N GLN A 229 3.03 24.43 -7.04
CA GLN A 229 3.92 24.88 -8.11
C GLN A 229 3.13 25.24 -9.37
N SER A 230 3.71 26.17 -10.13
CA SER A 230 3.37 26.35 -11.53
C SER A 230 4.58 26.95 -12.24
N MET A 231 5.41 26.09 -12.81
CA MET A 231 6.35 26.50 -13.84
C MET A 231 5.56 27.00 -15.06
N PRO A 232 5.76 28.24 -15.52
CA PRO A 232 5.01 28.75 -16.66
C PRO A 232 5.29 27.93 -17.91
N GLY A 233 4.25 27.31 -18.46
CA GLY A 233 4.30 26.68 -19.79
C GLY A 233 4.60 25.18 -19.82
N HIS A 234 4.91 24.52 -18.70
CA HIS A 234 5.09 23.07 -18.68
C HIS A 234 3.79 22.35 -18.24
N PRO A 235 3.17 21.52 -19.10
CA PRO A 235 1.84 20.95 -18.81
C PRO A 235 1.84 19.91 -17.67
N GLU A 236 2.96 19.23 -17.46
CA GLU A 236 3.07 18.15 -16.46
C GLU A 236 3.66 18.59 -15.10
N ASP A 237 4.12 19.84 -14.96
CA ASP A 237 4.76 20.35 -13.74
C ASP A 237 3.83 20.28 -12.52
N HIS A 238 2.59 20.73 -12.73
CA HIS A 238 1.57 20.71 -11.70
C HIS A 238 1.22 19.28 -11.27
N THR A 239 1.13 18.34 -12.22
CA THR A 239 0.86 16.92 -11.93
C THR A 239 2.00 16.32 -11.10
N LEU A 240 3.25 16.48 -11.56
CA LEU A 240 4.41 15.89 -10.89
C LEU A 240 4.58 16.43 -9.46
N SER A 241 4.50 17.75 -9.30
CA SER A 241 4.61 18.40 -7.98
C SER A 241 3.48 17.96 -7.06
N THR A 242 2.23 17.98 -7.52
CA THR A 242 1.07 17.63 -6.68
C THR A 242 1.07 16.16 -6.27
N VAL A 243 1.46 15.22 -7.15
CA VAL A 243 1.59 13.79 -6.80
C VAL A 243 2.63 13.57 -5.70
N HIS A 244 3.77 14.26 -5.77
CA HIS A 244 4.77 14.18 -4.70
C HIS A 244 4.32 14.89 -3.42
N GLN A 245 3.57 15.99 -3.50
CA GLN A 245 2.96 16.62 -2.31
C GLN A 245 1.96 15.68 -1.60
N ILE A 246 1.17 14.92 -2.37
CA ILE A 246 0.29 13.86 -1.84
C ILE A 246 1.13 12.79 -1.13
N MET A 247 2.20 12.30 -1.76
CA MET A 247 3.11 11.33 -1.15
C MET A 247 3.67 11.85 0.17
N GLU A 248 4.15 13.09 0.19
CA GLU A 248 4.76 13.74 1.36
C GLU A 248 3.77 13.96 2.51
N ALA A 249 2.53 14.34 2.20
CA ALA A 249 1.47 14.46 3.18
C ALA A 249 1.22 13.11 3.88
N TRP A 250 1.15 12.01 3.11
CA TRP A 250 0.95 10.67 3.67
C TRP A 250 2.17 10.13 4.41
N LEU A 251 3.38 10.55 4.04
CA LEU A 251 4.57 10.27 4.84
C LEU A 251 4.53 11.00 6.20
N GLU A 252 3.97 12.22 6.27
CA GLU A 252 3.80 12.92 7.56
C GLU A 252 2.78 12.19 8.43
N VAL A 253 1.68 11.69 7.82
CA VAL A 253 0.70 10.81 8.48
C VAL A 253 1.38 9.55 9.04
N ALA A 254 2.19 8.86 8.23
CA ALA A 254 2.91 7.66 8.65
C ALA A 254 3.87 7.94 9.81
N SER A 255 4.59 9.05 9.78
CA SER A 255 5.48 9.46 10.87
C SER A 255 4.72 9.66 12.18
N GLY A 256 3.57 10.37 12.15
CA GLY A 256 2.72 10.55 13.32
C GLY A 256 2.14 9.23 13.86
N LEU A 257 1.77 8.31 12.98
CA LEU A 257 1.28 6.99 13.36
C LEU A 257 2.39 6.13 14.01
N LEU A 258 3.62 6.18 13.50
CA LEU A 258 4.76 5.45 14.09
C LEU A 258 5.11 5.98 15.49
N GLN A 259 5.04 7.29 15.70
CA GLN A 259 5.17 7.88 17.04
C GLN A 259 4.06 7.39 17.99
N ASN A 260 2.83 7.28 17.50
CA ASN A 260 1.71 6.70 18.26
C ASN A 260 1.93 5.22 18.58
N VAL A 261 2.49 4.43 17.67
CA VAL A 261 2.86 3.02 17.93
C VAL A 261 3.87 2.96 19.07
N GLU A 262 4.93 3.76 19.03
CA GLU A 262 5.95 3.76 20.08
C GLU A 262 5.35 4.15 21.45
N LYS A 263 4.51 5.19 21.49
CA LYS A 263 3.80 5.63 22.70
C LYS A 263 2.88 4.54 23.25
N THR A 264 2.01 3.97 22.42
CA THR A 264 1.02 2.97 22.84
C THR A 264 1.66 1.63 23.26
N VAL A 265 2.76 1.21 22.62
CA VAL A 265 3.57 0.06 23.07
C VAL A 265 4.22 0.34 24.43
N LYS A 266 4.66 1.58 24.69
CA LYS A 266 5.20 1.96 26.01
C LYS A 266 4.13 1.92 27.10
N GLU A 267 2.89 2.29 26.76
CA GLU A 267 1.72 2.23 27.64
C GLU A 267 1.14 0.80 27.81
N GLY A 268 1.57 -0.16 26.98
CA GLY A 268 1.08 -1.54 27.00
C GLY A 268 -0.24 -1.75 26.25
N ASN A 269 -0.70 -0.75 25.49
CA ASN A 269 -1.90 -0.85 24.65
C ASN A 269 -1.55 -1.38 23.25
N PHE A 270 -1.39 -2.70 23.16
CA PHE A 270 -0.98 -3.35 21.92
C PHE A 270 -2.06 -3.41 20.85
N GLU A 271 -3.34 -3.33 21.24
CA GLU A 271 -4.45 -3.26 20.30
C GLU A 271 -4.43 -1.95 19.49
N SER A 272 -4.27 -0.82 20.18
CA SER A 272 -4.13 0.50 19.53
C SER A 272 -2.86 0.60 18.69
N ALA A 273 -1.74 0.04 19.20
CA ALA A 273 -0.50 -0.06 18.44
C ALA A 273 -0.69 -0.88 17.15
N ALA A 274 -1.38 -2.02 17.23
CA ALA A 274 -1.64 -2.87 16.07
C ALA A 274 -2.54 -2.17 15.06
N LYS A 275 -3.57 -1.44 15.51
CA LYS A 275 -4.40 -0.59 14.64
C LYS A 275 -3.54 0.45 13.91
N SER A 276 -2.68 1.15 14.63
CA SER A 276 -1.78 2.17 14.05
C SER A 276 -0.82 1.56 13.03
N CYS A 277 -0.18 0.43 13.32
CA CYS A 277 0.68 -0.29 12.36
C CYS A 277 -0.07 -0.75 11.11
N ARG A 278 -1.31 -1.24 11.24
CA ARG A 278 -2.15 -1.58 10.09
C ARG A 278 -2.46 -0.35 9.23
N ILE A 279 -2.68 0.81 9.85
CA ILE A 279 -2.86 2.06 9.10
C ILE A 279 -1.55 2.43 8.38
N VAL A 280 -0.38 2.33 9.02
CA VAL A 280 0.92 2.57 8.37
C VAL A 280 1.12 1.65 7.16
N GLU A 281 0.78 0.36 7.27
CA GLU A 281 0.83 -0.59 6.16
C GLU A 281 -0.06 -0.16 4.98
N ARG A 282 -1.29 0.29 5.27
CA ARG A 282 -2.20 0.81 4.24
C ARG A 282 -1.71 2.13 3.64
N VAL A 283 -1.05 2.99 4.43
CA VAL A 283 -0.39 4.19 3.92
C VAL A 283 0.70 3.84 2.90
N TRP A 284 1.57 2.86 3.19
CA TRP A 284 2.58 2.42 2.22
C TRP A 284 1.98 1.92 0.90
N LYS A 285 0.87 1.18 0.98
CA LYS A 285 0.13 0.75 -0.23
C LYS A 285 -0.48 1.93 -0.98
N LEU A 286 -0.98 2.94 -0.28
CA LEU A 286 -1.46 4.17 -0.87
C LEU A 286 -0.34 4.94 -1.57
N LEU A 287 0.88 4.96 -1.01
CA LEU A 287 2.04 5.61 -1.66
C LEU A 287 2.33 4.96 -3.02
N ILE A 288 2.20 3.63 -3.13
CA ILE A 288 2.32 2.93 -4.43
C ILE A 288 1.28 3.47 -5.42
N SER A 289 -0.01 3.47 -5.04
CA SER A 289 -1.09 3.96 -5.91
C SER A 289 -0.94 5.45 -6.26
N THR A 290 -0.36 6.24 -5.36
CA THR A 290 -0.05 7.66 -5.59
C THR A 290 1.01 7.81 -6.67
N MET A 291 2.13 7.10 -6.54
CA MET A 291 3.24 7.19 -7.50
C MET A 291 2.87 6.58 -8.86
N ASP A 292 2.00 5.56 -8.89
CA ASP A 292 1.49 4.96 -10.12
C ASP A 292 0.64 5.91 -10.97
N LEU A 293 0.20 7.06 -10.45
CA LEU A 293 -0.39 8.12 -11.27
C LEU A 293 0.59 8.66 -12.32
N LEU A 294 1.89 8.68 -12.01
CA LEU A 294 2.91 9.19 -12.93
C LEU A 294 3.05 8.30 -14.19
N GLN A 295 2.55 7.07 -14.18
CA GLN A 295 2.51 6.21 -15.38
C GLN A 295 1.51 6.71 -16.44
N ILE A 296 0.55 7.55 -16.08
CA ILE A 296 -0.48 8.08 -17.00
C ILE A 296 -0.01 9.39 -17.66
N MET A 297 1.09 9.97 -17.17
CA MET A 297 1.67 11.17 -17.78
C MET A 297 2.13 10.86 -19.21
N ASP A 298 2.03 11.85 -20.09
CA ASP A 298 2.57 11.69 -21.43
C ASP A 298 4.11 11.57 -21.37
N PRO A 299 4.72 10.55 -22.00
CA PRO A 299 6.16 10.35 -21.93
C PRO A 299 6.98 11.51 -22.54
N ASP A 300 6.53 12.12 -23.64
CA ASP A 300 7.26 13.23 -24.29
C ASP A 300 7.22 14.48 -23.41
N ASP A 301 6.06 14.80 -22.84
CA ASP A 301 5.91 15.91 -21.90
C ASP A 301 6.71 15.65 -20.60
N PHE A 302 6.68 14.43 -20.05
CA PHE A 302 7.46 14.11 -18.84
C PHE A 302 8.98 14.22 -19.10
N MET A 303 9.49 13.72 -20.22
CA MET A 303 10.92 13.78 -20.52
C MET A 303 11.42 15.21 -20.70
N ARG A 304 10.59 16.13 -21.23
CA ARG A 304 10.92 17.57 -21.23
C ARG A 304 11.00 18.14 -19.82
N LEU A 305 10.02 17.83 -18.97
CA LEU A 305 10.03 18.28 -17.58
C LEU A 305 11.26 17.78 -16.82
N LYS A 306 11.66 16.53 -17.06
CA LYS A 306 12.82 15.89 -16.45
C LYS A 306 14.11 16.68 -16.72
N GLU A 307 14.29 17.12 -17.96
CA GLU A 307 15.44 17.96 -18.36
C GLU A 307 15.35 19.35 -17.73
N GLU A 308 14.17 19.99 -17.72
CA GLU A 308 13.97 21.31 -17.12
C GLU A 308 14.22 21.35 -15.61
N LEU A 309 13.77 20.31 -14.90
CA LEU A 309 13.96 20.17 -13.45
C LEU A 309 15.37 19.70 -13.07
N ALA A 310 16.25 19.49 -14.06
CA ALA A 310 17.58 18.91 -13.86
C ALA A 310 17.53 17.67 -12.94
N ILE A 311 16.50 16.83 -13.11
CA ILE A 311 16.35 15.60 -12.32
C ILE A 311 17.62 14.71 -12.48
N SER A 312 18.40 14.93 -13.53
CA SER A 312 19.66 14.23 -13.81
C SER A 312 20.96 15.04 -13.65
N GLN A 313 20.95 16.34 -13.31
CA GLN A 313 22.19 17.16 -13.32
C GLN A 313 22.47 17.87 -11.99
N GLY A 314 23.61 17.55 -11.37
CA GLY A 314 24.25 18.42 -10.37
C GLY A 314 24.95 19.57 -11.07
N GLY A 315 24.81 20.79 -10.55
CA GLY A 315 25.26 22.05 -11.17
C GLY A 315 26.77 22.27 -11.30
N THR A 316 27.58 21.23 -11.24
CA THR A 316 29.02 21.29 -11.56
C THR A 316 29.36 20.20 -12.56
N ALA A 317 29.92 20.63 -13.68
CA ALA A 317 30.35 19.80 -14.79
C ALA A 317 31.03 18.49 -14.34
N ILE A 318 30.64 17.39 -15.00
CA ILE A 318 31.38 16.13 -15.02
C ILE A 318 31.50 15.49 -13.62
N SER A 319 30.36 15.03 -13.10
CA SER A 319 30.34 14.00 -12.07
C SER A 319 29.11 13.12 -12.30
N THR A 320 29.26 12.10 -13.13
CA THR A 320 28.30 10.99 -13.36
C THR A 320 28.08 10.10 -12.12
N GLU A 321 28.67 10.49 -11.00
CA GLU A 321 28.85 9.71 -9.77
C GLU A 321 27.70 9.84 -8.76
N HIS A 322 26.53 10.39 -9.14
CA HIS A 322 25.37 10.44 -8.25
C HIS A 322 24.14 9.78 -8.88
N ILE A 323 23.73 8.68 -8.25
CA ILE A 323 22.62 7.76 -8.56
C ILE A 323 21.22 8.44 -8.60
N GLY A 324 21.15 9.77 -8.39
CA GLY A 324 19.93 10.57 -8.27
C GLY A 324 19.23 10.95 -9.58
N GLY A 325 19.63 10.38 -10.73
CA GLY A 325 19.12 10.74 -12.05
C GLY A 325 17.75 10.19 -12.44
N GLY A 326 17.30 9.11 -11.78
CA GLY A 326 16.00 8.45 -12.09
C GLY A 326 15.06 8.26 -10.90
N ALA A 327 15.57 8.21 -9.67
CA ALA A 327 14.78 7.92 -8.48
C ALA A 327 14.38 9.20 -7.71
N TYR A 328 13.65 10.11 -8.36
CA TYR A 328 13.32 11.45 -7.85
C TYR A 328 12.68 11.47 -6.44
N CYS A 329 11.84 10.49 -6.09
CA CYS A 329 11.19 10.44 -4.77
C CYS A 329 12.19 10.18 -3.63
N LEU A 330 13.37 9.61 -3.92
CA LEU A 330 14.41 9.35 -2.91
C LEU A 330 15.07 10.64 -2.41
N ARG A 331 14.83 11.77 -3.08
CA ARG A 331 15.19 13.11 -2.58
C ARG A 331 14.42 13.48 -1.31
N SER A 332 13.24 12.91 -1.09
CA SER A 332 12.44 13.07 0.12
C SER A 332 13.19 12.65 1.39
N SER A 333 13.52 13.62 2.24
CA SER A 333 14.08 13.39 3.57
C SER A 333 13.11 12.58 4.45
N ARG A 334 11.81 12.85 4.30
CA ARG A 334 10.74 12.20 5.05
C ARG A 334 10.56 10.74 4.67
N LEU A 335 10.61 10.39 3.38
CA LEU A 335 10.55 9.00 2.92
C LEU A 335 11.66 8.16 3.55
N ARG A 336 12.90 8.68 3.53
CA ARG A 336 14.05 7.98 4.13
C ARG A 336 13.87 7.82 5.64
N HIS A 337 13.38 8.86 6.33
CA HIS A 337 13.13 8.82 7.77
C HIS A 337 12.03 7.82 8.14
N VAL A 338 10.89 7.84 7.45
CA VAL A 338 9.77 6.93 7.73
C VAL A 338 10.14 5.48 7.40
N THR A 339 10.90 5.23 6.32
CA THR A 339 11.45 3.90 6.03
C THR A 339 12.33 3.41 7.18
N LYS A 340 13.22 4.27 7.68
CA LYS A 340 14.07 3.95 8.84
C LYS A 340 13.23 3.66 10.08
N ASP A 341 12.25 4.51 10.42
CA ASP A 341 11.38 4.30 11.57
C ASP A 341 10.61 2.96 11.47
N CYS A 342 10.21 2.55 10.26
CA CYS A 342 9.61 1.23 10.03
C CYS A 342 10.59 0.08 10.32
N LYS A 343 11.87 0.21 9.93
CA LYS A 343 12.94 -0.77 10.27
C LYS A 343 13.15 -0.82 11.79
N GLU A 344 13.09 0.33 12.45
CA GLU A 344 13.37 0.47 13.88
C GLU A 344 12.24 -0.06 14.78
N LEU A 345 11.06 -0.40 14.22
CA LEU A 345 10.03 -1.16 14.93
C LEU A 345 10.56 -2.48 15.54
N ARG A 346 11.65 -3.03 15.00
CA ARG A 346 12.34 -4.21 15.55
C ARG A 346 12.75 -4.02 17.01
N HIS A 347 13.07 -2.80 17.42
CA HIS A 347 13.44 -2.46 18.80
C HIS A 347 12.27 -2.59 19.78
N LEU A 348 11.03 -2.60 19.28
CA LEU A 348 9.84 -2.83 20.10
C LEU A 348 9.53 -4.32 20.29
N VAL A 349 10.05 -5.21 19.44
CA VAL A 349 9.71 -6.65 19.46
C VAL A 349 10.02 -7.32 20.81
N PRO A 350 11.23 -7.19 21.41
CA PRO A 350 11.52 -7.80 22.71
C PRO A 350 10.57 -7.31 23.80
N LYS A 351 10.23 -6.01 23.80
CA LYS A 351 9.31 -5.40 24.76
C LYS A 351 7.88 -5.91 24.60
N VAL A 352 7.40 -6.03 23.36
CA VAL A 352 6.06 -6.54 23.03
C VAL A 352 5.90 -8.01 23.47
N VAL A 353 6.92 -8.83 23.20
CA VAL A 353 6.98 -10.24 23.63
C VAL A 353 7.17 -10.36 25.14
N GLY A 354 7.82 -9.38 25.78
CA GLY A 354 8.07 -9.35 27.22
C GLY A 354 9.36 -10.09 27.62
N VAL A 355 10.37 -10.07 26.75
CA VAL A 355 11.67 -10.71 26.99
C VAL A 355 12.81 -9.71 26.83
N GLU A 356 13.83 -9.85 27.67
CA GLU A 356 15.10 -9.13 27.50
C GLU A 356 15.97 -9.86 26.48
N ALA A 357 15.96 -9.38 25.24
CA ALA A 357 16.70 -9.99 24.14
C ALA A 357 17.20 -8.91 23.15
N ASP A 358 18.16 -9.29 22.31
CA ASP A 358 18.65 -8.41 21.24
C ASP A 358 17.54 -8.14 20.19
N PRO A 359 17.22 -6.86 19.90
CA PRO A 359 16.33 -6.48 18.82
C PRO A 359 16.71 -6.98 17.42
N LYS A 360 18.00 -7.25 17.17
CA LYS A 360 18.48 -7.84 15.92
C LYS A 360 18.13 -9.33 15.78
N GLY A 361 17.54 -9.91 16.82
CA GLY A 361 17.10 -11.29 16.88
C GLY A 361 18.07 -12.19 17.64
N GLY A 362 17.66 -13.45 17.76
CA GLY A 362 18.45 -14.49 18.41
C GLY A 362 17.58 -15.64 18.94
N PRO A 363 18.20 -16.75 19.41
CA PRO A 363 17.48 -17.95 19.84
C PRO A 363 16.44 -17.66 20.93
N ARG A 364 16.80 -16.87 21.96
CA ARG A 364 15.90 -16.54 23.07
C ARG A 364 14.65 -15.78 22.63
N LEU A 365 14.80 -14.80 21.73
CA LEU A 365 13.65 -14.04 21.23
C LEU A 365 12.77 -14.93 20.34
N GLN A 366 13.40 -15.77 19.52
CA GLN A 366 12.71 -16.70 18.65
C GLN A 366 11.92 -17.75 19.43
N GLU A 367 12.50 -18.35 20.47
CA GLU A 367 11.82 -19.29 21.37
C GLU A 367 10.60 -18.66 22.03
N ALA A 368 10.74 -17.45 22.57
CA ALA A 368 9.64 -16.73 23.20
C ALA A 368 8.49 -16.42 22.21
N VAL A 369 8.83 -16.10 20.96
CA VAL A 369 7.84 -15.91 19.89
C VAL A 369 7.18 -17.23 19.50
N MET A 370 7.95 -18.33 19.43
CA MET A 370 7.40 -19.66 19.17
C MET A 370 6.40 -20.07 20.25
N ASP A 371 6.75 -19.89 21.52
CA ASP A 371 5.87 -20.17 22.66
C ASP A 371 4.60 -19.32 22.60
N LEU A 372 4.73 -18.03 22.29
CA LEU A 372 3.58 -17.12 22.12
C LEU A 372 2.65 -17.58 21.00
N LEU A 373 3.20 -17.97 19.84
CA LEU A 373 2.42 -18.41 18.68
C LEU A 373 1.77 -19.77 18.92
N HIS A 374 2.52 -20.72 19.48
CA HIS A 374 2.05 -22.08 19.75
C HIS A 374 0.93 -22.09 20.81
N SER A 375 1.08 -21.27 21.85
CA SER A 375 0.07 -21.16 22.90
C SER A 375 -1.14 -20.31 22.48
N HIS A 376 -1.12 -19.65 21.32
CA HIS A 376 -2.06 -18.59 20.96
C HIS A 376 -2.20 -17.50 22.04
N GLY A 377 -1.18 -17.35 22.89
CA GLY A 377 -1.26 -16.50 24.07
C GLY A 377 -2.01 -17.08 25.28
N LEU A 378 -2.50 -18.32 25.19
CA LEU A 378 -3.11 -19.09 26.27
C LEU A 378 -2.03 -19.99 26.89
N ARG A 379 -1.39 -19.53 27.96
CA ARG A 379 -0.30 -20.25 28.64
C ARG A 379 -0.52 -21.76 28.75
N THR A 380 0.48 -22.53 28.32
CA THR A 380 0.72 -23.91 28.78
C THR A 380 1.92 -23.91 29.74
N HIS A 381 1.69 -24.41 30.95
CA HIS A 381 2.61 -24.74 32.05
C HIS A 381 4.07 -24.23 32.03
N ALA A 382 4.37 -23.14 32.75
CA ALA A 382 5.50 -23.01 33.71
C ALA A 382 5.64 -21.57 34.25
N ALA A 383 5.23 -21.37 35.51
CA ALA A 383 5.64 -20.30 36.45
C ALA A 383 5.27 -18.80 36.19
N PRO A 384 5.15 -17.97 37.25
CA PRO A 384 4.35 -16.73 37.27
C PRO A 384 5.16 -15.41 37.26
N LEU A 385 4.43 -14.29 37.41
CA LEU A 385 4.76 -12.85 37.24
C LEU A 385 4.72 -12.41 35.77
N TYR A 386 3.63 -11.93 35.19
CA TYR A 386 2.60 -11.02 35.69
C TYR A 386 1.22 -11.47 35.18
N LYS A 387 0.15 -11.26 35.97
CA LYS A 387 -1.25 -11.45 35.51
C LYS A 387 -1.53 -10.52 34.33
N ARG A 388 -1.32 -10.99 33.10
CA ARG A 388 -1.76 -10.27 31.90
C ARG A 388 -3.06 -10.89 31.39
N PRO A 389 -4.13 -10.08 31.17
CA PRO A 389 -5.43 -10.59 30.73
C PRO A 389 -5.33 -11.41 29.43
N SER A 390 -6.26 -12.35 29.21
CA SER A 390 -6.32 -13.17 27.98
C SER A 390 -6.32 -12.33 26.69
N GLY A 391 -6.98 -11.16 26.67
CA GLY A 391 -6.97 -10.22 25.54
C GLY A 391 -5.58 -9.62 25.21
N TYR A 392 -4.67 -9.57 26.18
CA TYR A 392 -3.31 -9.05 26.00
C TYR A 392 -2.56 -9.84 24.93
N HIS A 393 -2.65 -11.17 24.94
CA HIS A 393 -1.80 -11.99 24.09
C HIS A 393 -2.28 -12.09 22.64
N SER A 394 -3.59 -12.06 22.39
CA SER A 394 -4.13 -11.92 21.02
C SER A 394 -3.69 -10.59 20.40
N SER A 395 -3.74 -9.50 21.16
CA SER A 395 -3.26 -8.19 20.70
C SER A 395 -1.74 -8.17 20.44
N THR A 396 -0.93 -8.90 21.24
CA THR A 396 0.51 -9.09 20.99
C THR A 396 0.76 -9.75 19.63
N ILE A 397 0.08 -10.87 19.33
CA ILE A 397 0.25 -11.57 18.05
C ILE A 397 -0.14 -10.66 16.88
N HIS A 398 -1.26 -9.96 16.99
CA HIS A 398 -1.70 -9.03 15.94
C HIS A 398 -0.76 -7.85 15.74
N LEU A 399 -0.13 -7.35 16.79
CA LEU A 399 0.89 -6.30 16.68
C LEU A 399 2.15 -6.82 15.96
N LEU A 400 2.65 -8.01 16.32
CA LEU A 400 3.82 -8.61 15.65
C LEU A 400 3.54 -8.92 14.17
N GLN A 401 2.33 -9.38 13.85
CA GLN A 401 1.89 -9.56 12.47
C GLN A 401 1.80 -8.22 11.72
N ALA A 402 1.33 -7.16 12.39
CA ALA A 402 1.27 -5.83 11.80
C ALA A 402 2.67 -5.25 11.53
N PHE A 403 3.66 -5.51 12.38
CA PHE A 403 5.06 -5.16 12.10
C PHE A 403 5.56 -5.81 10.81
N GLN A 404 5.38 -7.12 10.65
CA GLN A 404 5.75 -7.84 9.42
C GLN A 404 4.97 -7.34 8.19
N ALA A 405 3.71 -6.93 8.36
CA ALA A 405 2.91 -6.36 7.29
C ALA A 405 3.44 -4.99 6.83
N VAL A 406 3.89 -4.14 7.77
CA VAL A 406 4.56 -2.86 7.46
C VAL A 406 5.83 -3.12 6.66
N GLU A 407 6.69 -4.04 7.11
CA GLU A 407 7.90 -4.42 6.37
C GLU A 407 7.61 -4.88 4.93
N ALA A 408 6.61 -5.75 4.77
CA ALA A 408 6.20 -6.23 3.46
C ALA A 408 5.74 -5.08 2.53
N ALA A 409 4.96 -4.14 3.07
CA ALA A 409 4.47 -2.99 2.30
C ALA A 409 5.60 -2.00 1.94
N VAL A 410 6.56 -1.76 2.84
CA VAL A 410 7.76 -0.97 2.55
C VAL A 410 8.55 -1.58 1.39
N ARG A 411 8.84 -2.89 1.45
CA ARG A 411 9.54 -3.58 0.34
C ARG A 411 8.77 -3.52 -0.97
N GLN A 412 7.45 -3.70 -0.90
CA GLN A 412 6.58 -3.60 -2.06
C GLN A 412 6.66 -2.20 -2.69
N PHE A 413 6.69 -1.14 -1.88
CA PHE A 413 6.82 0.23 -2.38
C PHE A 413 8.10 0.43 -3.19
N TYR A 414 9.27 0.06 -2.65
CA TYR A 414 10.53 0.24 -3.35
C TYR A 414 10.61 -0.59 -4.64
N PHE A 415 10.08 -1.82 -4.62
CA PHE A 415 9.97 -2.64 -5.82
C PHE A 415 9.06 -1.99 -6.87
N SER A 416 7.85 -1.56 -6.48
CA SER A 416 6.92 -0.89 -7.40
C SER A 416 7.49 0.41 -7.94
N TYR A 417 8.16 1.20 -7.11
CA TYR A 417 8.78 2.46 -7.53
C TYR A 417 9.90 2.24 -8.55
N GLN A 418 10.70 1.17 -8.38
CA GLN A 418 11.67 0.76 -9.40
C GLN A 418 10.98 0.47 -10.73
N GLN A 419 9.87 -0.28 -10.72
CA GLN A 419 9.13 -0.57 -11.96
C GLN A 419 8.50 0.67 -12.59
N LEU A 420 7.97 1.58 -11.78
CA LEU A 420 7.43 2.86 -12.23
C LEU A 420 8.49 3.65 -13.00
N VAL A 421 9.65 3.84 -12.40
CA VAL A 421 10.70 4.64 -13.01
C VAL A 421 11.21 3.95 -14.29
N ILE A 422 11.29 2.60 -14.34
CA ILE A 422 11.59 1.86 -15.58
C ILE A 422 10.53 2.13 -16.66
N ALA A 423 9.25 2.14 -16.29
CA ALA A 423 8.15 2.36 -17.22
C ALA A 423 8.13 3.79 -17.78
N VAL A 424 8.46 4.78 -16.95
CA VAL A 424 8.36 6.21 -17.29
C VAL A 424 9.64 6.75 -17.96
N MET A 425 10.82 6.31 -17.54
CA MET A 425 12.12 6.80 -18.04
C MET A 425 12.80 5.82 -19.01
N GLY A 426 12.30 4.60 -19.11
CA GLY A 426 12.89 3.54 -19.92
C GLY A 426 14.05 2.82 -19.23
N SER A 427 14.30 1.57 -19.62
CA SER A 427 15.35 0.71 -19.04
C SER A 427 16.78 1.09 -19.43
N GLY A 428 16.95 1.99 -20.41
CA GLY A 428 18.24 2.48 -20.89
C GLY A 428 18.89 3.49 -19.95
N GLU A 429 18.10 4.39 -19.35
CA GLU A 429 18.58 5.36 -18.35
C GLU A 429 19.05 4.68 -17.06
N TYR A 430 18.62 3.44 -16.83
CA TYR A 430 19.06 2.59 -15.73
C TYR A 430 20.39 1.88 -15.94
N LYS A 431 20.88 1.80 -17.18
CA LYS A 431 22.13 1.09 -17.52
C LYS A 431 23.23 2.07 -17.93
N ALA A 432 23.31 3.22 -17.27
CA ALA A 432 24.40 4.15 -17.49
C ALA A 432 25.74 3.42 -17.35
N THR A 433 26.46 3.36 -18.45
CA THR A 433 27.71 2.63 -18.66
C THR A 433 28.86 3.24 -17.86
N ALA A 434 29.31 2.55 -16.83
CA ALA A 434 30.71 2.54 -16.40
C ALA A 434 30.99 1.32 -15.52
N GLN A 435 32.15 0.70 -15.70
CA GLN A 435 32.58 -0.58 -15.10
C GLN A 435 32.82 -0.51 -13.57
N THR A 436 32.18 0.41 -12.85
CA THR A 436 32.42 0.63 -11.41
C THR A 436 31.27 1.30 -10.64
N GLU A 437 30.12 1.58 -11.27
CA GLU A 437 29.05 2.37 -10.64
C GLU A 437 27.74 1.56 -10.49
N ILE A 438 27.12 1.65 -9.32
CA ILE A 438 25.83 0.99 -8.99
C ILE A 438 24.72 1.85 -9.60
N SER A 439 23.83 1.27 -10.40
CA SER A 439 22.72 2.04 -10.99
C SER A 439 21.62 2.36 -9.96
N ALA A 440 20.74 3.33 -10.26
CA ALA A 440 19.53 3.58 -9.46
C ALA A 440 18.60 2.36 -9.36
N ALA A 441 18.61 1.48 -10.37
CA ALA A 441 17.88 0.21 -10.32
C ALA A 441 18.55 -0.75 -9.34
N ASP A 442 19.87 -0.83 -9.35
CA ASP A 442 20.62 -1.72 -8.44
C ASP A 442 20.47 -1.25 -6.99
N ALA A 443 20.47 0.07 -6.77
CA ALA A 443 20.17 0.73 -5.51
C ALA A 443 18.76 0.39 -4.98
N LEU A 444 17.72 0.58 -5.80
CA LEU A 444 16.34 0.25 -5.42
C LEU A 444 16.14 -1.26 -5.22
N ALA A 445 16.77 -2.08 -6.07
CA ALA A 445 16.75 -3.53 -5.93
C ALA A 445 17.44 -3.98 -4.63
N GLN A 446 18.54 -3.33 -4.24
CA GLN A 446 19.23 -3.62 -2.99
C GLN A 446 18.36 -3.36 -1.77
N ILE A 447 17.54 -2.30 -1.75
CA ILE A 447 16.56 -2.04 -0.67
C ILE A 447 15.56 -3.19 -0.55
N TYR A 448 15.12 -3.74 -1.68
CA TYR A 448 14.25 -4.92 -1.70
C TYR A 448 14.96 -6.19 -1.18
N PHE A 449 16.26 -6.35 -1.46
CA PHE A 449 17.05 -7.50 -1.03
C PHE A 449 17.67 -7.37 0.38
N GLU A 450 17.39 -6.28 1.11
CA GLU A 450 17.84 -6.14 2.50
C GLU A 450 17.36 -7.32 3.37
N PRO A 451 18.17 -7.75 4.37
CA PRO A 451 17.77 -8.75 5.33
C PRO A 451 16.41 -8.43 5.99
N PRO A 452 15.66 -9.46 6.46
CA PRO A 452 14.40 -9.24 7.17
C PRO A 452 14.59 -8.33 8.38
N TYR A 453 13.65 -7.41 8.60
CA TYR A 453 13.64 -6.50 9.74
C TYR A 453 13.37 -7.26 11.04
N PHE A 454 12.59 -8.36 10.95
CA PHE A 454 12.16 -9.17 12.09
C PHE A 454 12.60 -10.65 11.97
N PRO A 455 13.91 -10.97 11.92
CA PRO A 455 14.40 -12.32 11.65
C PRO A 455 13.92 -13.37 12.67
N SER A 456 13.76 -12.99 13.94
CA SER A 456 13.23 -13.91 14.97
C SER A 456 11.74 -14.23 14.79
N LEU A 457 10.94 -13.33 14.22
CA LEU A 457 9.53 -13.62 13.92
C LEU A 457 9.42 -14.60 12.75
N ASP A 458 10.27 -14.43 11.74
CA ASP A 458 10.32 -15.32 10.58
C ASP A 458 10.84 -16.71 10.97
N GLY A 459 11.96 -16.75 11.70
CA GLY A 459 12.52 -17.99 12.23
C GLY A 459 11.50 -18.77 13.06
N ALA A 460 10.79 -18.11 13.99
CA ALA A 460 9.78 -18.76 14.82
C ALA A 460 8.69 -19.48 14.01
N LYS A 461 8.22 -18.89 12.90
CA LYS A 461 7.24 -19.53 12.00
C LYS A 461 7.82 -20.75 11.30
N THR A 462 9.07 -20.69 10.86
CA THR A 462 9.76 -21.83 10.24
C THR A 462 9.84 -23.01 11.20
N PHE A 463 10.29 -22.78 12.44
CA PHE A 463 10.37 -23.85 13.44
C PHE A 463 9.00 -24.36 13.88
N LEU A 464 7.99 -23.49 13.99
CA LEU A 464 6.62 -23.92 14.24
C LEU A 464 6.11 -24.85 13.13
N GLY A 465 6.38 -24.52 11.86
CA GLY A 465 6.08 -25.39 10.72
C GLY A 465 6.77 -26.76 10.82
N SER A 466 8.06 -26.78 11.18
CA SER A 466 8.79 -28.03 11.42
C SER A 466 8.26 -28.82 12.61
N TYR A 467 7.84 -28.16 13.69
CA TYR A 467 7.25 -28.79 14.86
C TYR A 467 5.98 -29.57 14.49
N TRP A 468 5.06 -28.95 13.77
CA TRP A 468 3.82 -29.62 13.34
C TRP A 468 4.06 -30.74 12.34
N HIS A 469 5.08 -30.59 11.47
CA HIS A 469 5.50 -31.65 10.56
C HIS A 469 5.98 -32.90 11.33
N ASN A 470 6.71 -32.70 12.43
CA ASN A 470 7.36 -33.75 13.20
C ASN A 470 6.52 -34.30 14.37
N ASN A 471 5.43 -33.64 14.77
CA ASN A 471 4.55 -34.06 15.86
C ASN A 471 3.11 -34.29 15.37
N PRO A 472 2.88 -35.29 14.51
CA PRO A 472 1.66 -35.32 13.73
C PRO A 472 0.52 -36.11 14.39
N GLU A 473 0.69 -36.46 15.67
CA GLU A 473 -0.30 -37.10 16.55
C GLU A 473 -1.22 -36.09 17.24
N LEU A 474 -0.86 -34.80 17.20
CA LEU A 474 -1.74 -33.70 17.56
C LEU A 474 -2.76 -33.49 16.43
N GLU A 475 -4.03 -33.24 16.77
CA GLU A 475 -5.18 -33.14 15.84
C GLU A 475 -4.90 -32.19 14.66
N GLU A 476 -4.18 -31.10 14.92
CA GLU A 476 -3.77 -30.08 13.95
C GLU A 476 -2.66 -30.58 12.98
N GLY A 477 -1.73 -31.40 13.48
CA GLY A 477 -0.70 -32.06 12.67
C GLY A 477 -1.25 -33.15 11.75
N ALA A 478 -2.34 -33.82 12.16
CA ALA A 478 -3.08 -34.76 11.32
C ALA A 478 -3.76 -34.05 10.14
N ILE A 479 -4.37 -32.87 10.37
CA ILE A 479 -4.99 -32.02 9.33
C ILE A 479 -3.93 -31.57 8.30
N MET A 480 -2.74 -31.15 8.75
CA MET A 480 -1.69 -30.70 7.85
C MET A 480 -1.14 -31.83 6.95
N ARG A 481 -1.03 -33.06 7.47
CA ARG A 481 -0.70 -34.23 6.64
C ARG A 481 -1.77 -34.52 5.60
N GLN A 482 -3.05 -34.46 5.98
CA GLN A 482 -4.15 -34.69 5.05
C GLN A 482 -4.11 -33.68 3.89
N LEU A 483 -3.84 -32.40 4.19
CA LEU A 483 -3.67 -31.35 3.18
C LEU A 483 -2.42 -31.56 2.30
N MET A 484 -1.30 -32.04 2.85
CA MET A 484 -0.11 -32.35 2.05
C MET A 484 -0.29 -33.56 1.14
N VAL A 485 -0.97 -34.61 1.62
CA VAL A 485 -1.33 -35.79 0.82
C VAL A 485 -2.32 -35.40 -0.29
N GLU A 486 -3.28 -34.53 0.00
CA GLU A 486 -4.21 -34.00 -1.01
C GLU A 486 -3.49 -33.10 -2.03
N LYS A 487 -2.53 -32.27 -1.61
CA LYS A 487 -1.74 -31.44 -2.51
C LYS A 487 -0.85 -32.29 -3.43
N THR A 488 -0.17 -33.29 -2.88
CA THR A 488 0.72 -34.19 -3.63
C THR A 488 -0.04 -35.07 -4.62
N SER A 489 -1.23 -35.55 -4.25
CA SER A 489 -2.11 -36.30 -5.16
C SER A 489 -2.68 -35.42 -6.29
N ARG A 490 -2.98 -34.14 -6.03
CA ARG A 490 -3.37 -33.17 -7.07
C ARG A 490 -2.23 -32.85 -8.03
N THR A 491 -0.99 -32.66 -7.54
CA THR A 491 0.17 -32.42 -8.41
C THR A 491 0.66 -33.66 -9.14
N GLY A 492 0.43 -34.86 -8.60
CA GLY A 492 0.76 -36.14 -9.25
C GLY A 492 -0.20 -36.53 -10.37
N ASN A 493 -1.44 -36.03 -10.36
CA ASN A 493 -2.40 -36.24 -11.44
C ASN A 493 -2.23 -35.25 -12.60
N SER A 494 -1.60 -34.09 -12.37
CA SER A 494 -1.25 -33.14 -13.43
C SER A 494 -0.04 -33.57 -14.28
N SER A 495 0.84 -34.40 -13.73
CA SER A 495 2.09 -34.84 -14.39
C SER A 495 1.99 -36.19 -15.09
N LYS A 496 0.82 -36.86 -15.05
CA LYS A 496 0.53 -38.11 -15.78
C LYS A 496 -0.26 -37.95 -17.08
N ALA A 497 -0.60 -36.72 -17.48
CA ALA A 497 -1.34 -36.46 -18.72
C ALA A 497 -0.47 -36.07 -19.94
N SER A 498 0.87 -36.03 -19.81
CA SER A 498 1.76 -35.54 -20.89
C SER A 498 2.87 -36.51 -21.30
N SER A 499 2.65 -37.83 -21.22
CA SER A 499 3.64 -38.80 -21.71
C SER A 499 3.03 -40.12 -22.19
N VAL A 500 2.15 -40.07 -23.19
CA VAL A 500 1.91 -41.21 -24.10
C VAL A 500 1.61 -40.66 -25.50
N ALA A 501 2.65 -40.47 -26.31
CA ALA A 501 2.53 -40.33 -27.76
C ALA A 501 3.80 -40.88 -28.39
N ASN A 502 3.71 -42.11 -28.91
CA ASN A 502 4.31 -42.57 -30.18
C ASN A 502 4.34 -44.11 -30.23
N SER A 503 3.46 -44.71 -31.03
CA SER A 503 3.84 -45.72 -32.04
C SER A 503 2.60 -46.21 -32.81
N ASP A 504 2.64 -45.96 -34.12
CA ASP A 504 2.25 -46.82 -35.23
C ASP A 504 0.79 -47.24 -35.52
N SER A 505 0.26 -46.54 -36.52
CA SER A 505 -0.07 -47.07 -37.86
C SER A 505 -1.49 -47.58 -38.19
N SER A 506 -1.94 -47.08 -39.33
CA SER A 506 -2.89 -47.62 -40.32
C SER A 506 -4.40 -47.35 -40.17
N ASP A 507 -4.82 -46.48 -41.09
CA ASP A 507 -5.87 -46.64 -42.10
C ASP A 507 -7.33 -46.17 -41.88
N SER A 508 -7.64 -45.13 -42.65
CA SER A 508 -8.79 -44.98 -43.54
C SER A 508 -10.19 -44.58 -43.02
N THR A 509 -10.61 -43.43 -43.58
CA THR A 509 -11.93 -43.10 -44.18
C THR A 509 -13.16 -42.70 -43.35
N LYS A 510 -13.52 -41.42 -43.56
CA LYS A 510 -14.82 -40.85 -43.98
C LYS A 510 -16.04 -40.78 -43.03
N ASN A 511 -16.36 -39.52 -42.74
CA ASN A 511 -17.63 -38.81 -42.98
C ASN A 511 -18.95 -39.23 -42.32
N ASP A 512 -19.45 -38.24 -41.57
CA ASP A 512 -20.79 -37.61 -41.63
C ASP A 512 -22.00 -38.22 -40.88
N GLU A 513 -22.56 -37.32 -40.05
CA GLU A 513 -23.97 -37.08 -39.72
C GLU A 513 -24.69 -37.85 -38.60
N ASP A 514 -24.98 -37.07 -37.55
CA ASP A 514 -26.27 -36.87 -36.85
C ASP A 514 -26.94 -37.93 -35.94
N GLU A 515 -27.59 -37.36 -34.91
CA GLU A 515 -28.58 -37.93 -33.97
C GLU A 515 -28.07 -38.94 -32.92
N GLU A 516 -28.50 -38.99 -31.66
CA GLU A 516 -29.20 -38.09 -30.74
C GLU A 516 -29.08 -38.83 -29.38
N ARG A 517 -28.97 -38.07 -28.27
CA ARG A 517 -29.47 -38.45 -26.93
C ARG A 517 -28.71 -39.48 -26.06
N THR A 518 -28.50 -38.99 -24.83
CA THR A 518 -28.55 -39.70 -23.51
C THR A 518 -27.21 -40.08 -22.85
N GLN A 519 -26.66 -39.18 -22.03
CA GLN A 519 -26.23 -39.44 -20.64
C GLN A 519 -25.46 -38.23 -20.07
N LYS A 520 -26.19 -37.31 -19.42
CA LYS A 520 -25.61 -36.34 -18.49
C LYS A 520 -26.59 -36.16 -17.33
N LYS A 521 -26.53 -37.06 -16.36
CA LYS A 521 -27.14 -36.94 -15.02
C LYS A 521 -26.65 -38.10 -14.15
N SER A 522 -25.65 -37.86 -13.30
CA SER A 522 -25.49 -38.45 -11.94
C SER A 522 -24.05 -38.37 -11.35
N LEU A 523 -23.38 -37.22 -11.39
CA LEU A 523 -22.29 -36.95 -10.44
C LEU A 523 -22.39 -35.49 -9.99
N GLY A 524 -22.93 -35.28 -8.79
CA GLY A 524 -23.11 -33.93 -8.24
C GLY A 524 -23.95 -33.85 -6.96
N SER A 525 -24.57 -34.95 -6.50
CA SER A 525 -25.43 -34.94 -5.31
C SER A 525 -24.88 -35.67 -4.09
N SER A 526 -23.72 -36.35 -4.18
CA SER A 526 -23.13 -37.07 -3.03
C SER A 526 -22.17 -36.20 -2.20
N GLU A 527 -21.33 -35.39 -2.86
CA GLU A 527 -20.31 -34.59 -2.17
C GLU A 527 -20.89 -33.42 -1.37
N ARG A 528 -22.00 -32.82 -1.84
CA ARG A 528 -22.63 -31.68 -1.14
C ARG A 528 -23.33 -32.07 0.17
N LYS A 529 -23.66 -33.36 0.37
CA LYS A 529 -24.29 -33.84 1.61
C LYS A 529 -23.28 -34.15 2.73
N GLN A 530 -22.02 -34.46 2.39
CA GLN A 530 -20.99 -34.69 3.41
C GLN A 530 -20.49 -33.38 4.05
N TYR A 531 -20.40 -32.28 3.28
CA TYR A 531 -19.97 -30.98 3.80
C TYR A 531 -20.98 -30.33 4.76
N VAL A 532 -22.29 -30.57 4.58
CA VAL A 532 -23.31 -30.00 5.47
C VAL A 532 -23.41 -30.78 6.80
N ASN A 533 -23.17 -32.09 6.80
CA ASN A 533 -23.23 -32.90 8.02
C ASN A 533 -22.02 -32.71 8.96
N ALA A 534 -20.84 -32.38 8.42
CA ALA A 534 -19.67 -32.05 9.24
C ALA A 534 -19.81 -30.68 9.93
N ALA A 535 -20.32 -29.66 9.22
CA ALA A 535 -20.58 -28.34 9.79
C ALA A 535 -21.70 -28.34 10.85
N PHE A 536 -22.74 -29.18 10.68
CA PHE A 536 -23.80 -29.33 11.68
C PHE A 536 -23.36 -30.09 12.94
N SER A 537 -22.43 -31.04 12.83
CA SER A 537 -21.88 -31.75 14.00
C SER A 537 -20.96 -30.85 14.83
N TYR A 538 -20.23 -29.93 14.19
CA TYR A 538 -19.37 -28.95 14.87
C TYR A 538 -20.17 -27.93 15.69
N ASN A 539 -21.31 -27.45 15.19
CA ASN A 539 -22.17 -26.50 15.92
C ASN A 539 -22.95 -27.13 17.08
N LYS A 540 -23.26 -28.44 17.02
CA LYS A 540 -24.06 -29.11 18.05
C LYS A 540 -23.23 -29.52 19.27
N HIS A 541 -21.91 -29.70 19.13
CA HIS A 541 -21.01 -29.99 20.26
C HIS A 541 -20.60 -28.75 21.04
N HIS A 542 -20.48 -27.58 20.39
CA HIS A 542 -20.12 -26.34 21.08
C HIS A 542 -21.26 -25.63 21.81
N MET A 543 -22.54 -25.88 21.48
CA MET A 543 -23.66 -25.34 22.26
C MET A 543 -23.98 -26.15 23.53
N TYR A 544 -23.52 -27.40 23.66
CA TYR A 544 -23.83 -28.24 24.83
C TYR A 544 -22.79 -28.19 25.96
N GLN A 545 -21.61 -27.60 25.73
CA GLN A 545 -20.59 -27.40 26.79
C GLN A 545 -20.59 -26.00 27.42
N GLY A 546 -21.46 -25.08 26.95
CA GLY A 546 -21.65 -23.75 27.57
C GLY A 546 -22.83 -23.64 28.55
N ALA A 547 -23.55 -24.73 28.82
CA ALA A 547 -24.78 -24.71 29.63
C ALA A 547 -24.78 -25.64 30.85
N MET A 548 -23.67 -26.29 31.18
CA MET A 548 -23.52 -27.11 32.40
C MET A 548 -22.20 -26.78 33.09
N GLY A 549 -22.21 -25.63 33.76
CA GLY A 549 -21.17 -25.12 34.65
C GLY A 549 -21.71 -23.84 35.28
N ALA A 550 -22.36 -23.99 36.43
CA ALA A 550 -23.07 -22.94 37.17
C ALA A 550 -22.18 -21.74 37.53
#